data_AF-A0A935JZD7-F1
#
_entry.id   AF-A0A935JZD7-F1
#
_cell.length_a   1.000
_cell.length_b   1.000
_cell.length_c   1.000
_cell.angle_alpha   90.00
_cell.angle_beta   90.00
_cell.angle_gamma   90.00
#
_symmetry.space_group_name_H-M   'P 1'
#
loop_
_entity.id
_entity.type
_entity.pdbx_description
1 polymer ?
#
loop_
_entity_poly.entity_id
_entity_poly.type
_entity_poly.pdbx_seq_one_letter_code
_entity_poly.pdbx_strand_id
1 'polypeptide(L)'
;MRKFSLTFVSILLVSLVLTAAAWLSGTNQVIAYVASSYGVSLSAVSLQAPNVVQVQQGMNNISGTAVFNGCGDLCTELTISFPDRTLQFIVEDDIHGF
;
A
#
# COMPACT_ATOMS: atom_id res chain seq x y z
N MET A 1 -44.82 31.62 6.50
CA MET A 1 -44.16 31.52 5.17
C MET A 1 -42.82 32.23 5.21
N ARG A 2 -41.71 31.49 5.14
CA ARG A 2 -40.46 31.87 4.46
C ARG A 2 -39.52 30.67 4.45
N LYS A 3 -39.23 30.20 3.25
CA LYS A 3 -38.30 29.12 2.92
C LYS A 3 -36.87 29.67 3.00
N PHE A 4 -35.96 29.01 3.70
CA PHE A 4 -34.51 29.17 3.61
C PHE A 4 -33.95 27.74 3.45
N SER A 5 -33.91 27.24 2.21
CA SER A 5 -32.73 27.21 1.33
C SER A 5 -31.61 26.33 1.88
N LEU A 6 -31.52 25.11 1.32
CA LEU A 6 -30.40 24.20 1.43
C LEU A 6 -29.11 24.89 1.01
N THR A 7 -28.14 24.95 1.91
CA THR A 7 -26.70 25.06 1.62
C THR A 7 -26.01 24.89 2.97
N PHE A 8 -24.89 24.16 3.03
CA PHE A 8 -24.03 23.98 4.20
C PHE A 8 -24.25 22.75 5.11
N VAL A 9 -24.65 21.60 4.56
CA VAL A 9 -24.34 20.29 5.20
C VAL A 9 -23.60 19.38 4.21
N SER A 10 -22.65 19.96 3.47
CA SER A 10 -21.75 19.22 2.56
C SER A 10 -20.28 19.37 2.94
N ILE A 11 -19.98 19.85 4.14
CA ILE A 11 -18.60 20.13 4.60
C ILE A 11 -18.34 19.45 5.96
N LEU A 12 -18.79 18.21 6.11
CA LEU A 12 -18.43 17.39 7.28
C LEU A 12 -18.08 15.96 6.87
N LEU A 13 -17.44 15.84 5.70
CA LEU A 13 -16.73 14.64 5.23
C LEU A 13 -15.22 14.91 5.18
N VAL A 14 -14.71 15.80 6.03
CA VAL A 14 -13.30 16.26 6.02
C VAL A 14 -12.56 15.92 7.32
N SER A 15 -13.21 15.30 8.31
CA SER A 15 -12.62 15.22 9.67
C SER A 15 -12.34 13.81 10.19
N LEU A 16 -12.25 12.79 9.32
CA LEU A 16 -11.77 11.48 9.75
C LEU A 16 -10.83 10.80 8.75
N VAL A 17 -9.90 11.59 8.21
CA VAL A 17 -8.60 11.08 7.75
C VAL A 17 -7.52 11.73 8.63
N LEU A 18 -7.78 11.78 9.95
CA LEU A 18 -6.85 12.27 10.96
C LEU A 18 -6.16 11.11 11.68
N THR A 19 -5.55 10.22 10.90
CA THR A 19 -4.43 9.37 11.34
C THR A 19 -3.46 9.13 10.19
N ALA A 20 -3.16 10.15 9.38
CA ALA A 20 -1.94 10.20 8.56
C ALA A 20 -0.68 10.48 9.44
N ALA A 21 -0.71 9.99 10.68
CA ALA A 21 0.37 10.00 11.64
C ALA A 21 0.70 8.55 12.00
N ALA A 22 0.91 7.74 10.97
CA ALA A 22 1.72 6.54 11.09
C ALA A 22 2.80 6.75 10.05
N TRP A 23 4.04 6.89 10.52
CA TRP A 23 5.22 6.58 9.74
C TRP A 23 4.88 5.33 8.92
N LEU A 24 4.74 5.45 7.60
CA LEU A 24 4.46 4.29 6.76
C LEU A 24 5.73 3.45 6.85
N SER A 25 5.74 2.48 7.78
CA SER A 25 6.76 1.44 7.85
C SER A 25 7.01 0.94 6.45
N GLY A 26 8.23 0.53 6.13
CA GLY A 26 8.58 0.12 4.77
C GLY A 26 7.59 -0.89 4.20
N THR A 27 7.06 -1.77 5.04
CA THR A 27 5.96 -2.70 4.76
C THR A 27 4.67 -2.04 4.22
N ASN A 28 4.24 -0.92 4.78
CA ASN A 28 3.07 -0.18 4.28
C ASN A 28 3.34 0.47 2.91
N GLN A 29 4.58 0.90 2.66
CA GLN A 29 4.97 1.41 1.34
C GLN A 29 4.93 0.29 0.29
N VAL A 30 5.39 -0.91 0.66
CA VAL A 30 5.27 -2.11 -0.19
C VAL A 30 3.81 -2.41 -0.52
N ILE A 31 2.93 -2.45 0.49
CA ILE A 31 1.49 -2.69 0.31
C ILE A 31 0.89 -1.66 -0.64
N ALA A 32 1.18 -0.37 -0.44
CA ALA A 32 0.64 0.70 -1.26
C ALA A 32 1.10 0.61 -2.72
N TYR A 33 2.39 0.33 -2.94
CA TYR A 33 2.96 0.21 -4.28
C TYR A 33 2.35 -0.97 -5.05
N VAL A 34 2.27 -2.14 -4.41
CA VAL A 34 1.69 -3.35 -4.99
C VAL A 34 0.21 -3.15 -5.30
N ALA A 35 -0.55 -2.59 -4.35
CA ALA A 35 -1.97 -2.31 -4.53
C ALA A 35 -2.21 -1.36 -5.71
N SER A 36 -1.42 -0.30 -5.83
CA SER A 36 -1.48 0.65 -6.94
C SER A 36 -1.15 -0.01 -8.29
N SER A 37 -0.11 -0.83 -8.36
CA SER A 37 0.28 -1.54 -9.59
C SER A 37 -0.80 -2.48 -10.11
N TYR A 38 -1.54 -3.12 -9.20
CA TYR A 38 -2.63 -4.04 -9.54
C TYR A 38 -4.01 -3.38 -9.62
N GLY A 39 -4.14 -2.10 -9.25
CA GLY A 39 -5.42 -1.41 -9.20
C GLY A 39 -6.40 -1.97 -8.17
N VAL A 40 -5.88 -2.46 -7.03
CA VAL A 40 -6.67 -3.06 -5.94
C VAL A 40 -6.63 -2.20 -4.66
N SER A 41 -7.50 -2.49 -3.69
CA SER A 41 -7.46 -1.86 -2.37
C SER A 41 -6.24 -2.31 -1.56
N LEU A 42 -5.75 -1.47 -0.65
CA LEU A 42 -4.65 -1.83 0.27
C LEU A 42 -4.92 -3.12 1.06
N SER A 43 -6.15 -3.34 1.50
CA SER A 43 -6.58 -4.55 2.22
C SER A 43 -6.54 -5.84 1.38
N ALA A 44 -6.40 -5.72 0.07
CA ALA A 44 -6.27 -6.86 -0.83
C ALA A 44 -4.81 -7.32 -0.98
N VAL A 45 -3.86 -6.60 -0.40
CA VAL A 45 -2.45 -6.99 -0.38
C VAL A 45 -2.08 -7.45 1.04
N SER A 46 -1.43 -8.61 1.14
CA SER A 46 -0.87 -9.10 2.39
C SER A 46 0.60 -9.45 2.22
N LEU A 47 1.36 -9.20 3.27
CA LEU A 47 2.78 -9.50 3.35
C LEU A 47 2.94 -10.68 4.30
N GLN A 48 3.70 -11.69 3.88
CA GLN A 48 3.90 -12.93 4.61
C GLN A 48 5.38 -13.20 4.74
N ALA A 49 5.81 -13.51 5.96
CA ALA A 49 7.20 -13.82 6.26
C ALA A 49 7.68 -15.07 5.49
N PRO A 50 8.95 -15.11 5.04
CA PRO A 50 9.91 -14.02 5.15
C PRO A 50 9.81 -12.98 4.03
N ASN A 51 9.27 -13.32 2.86
CA ASN A 51 9.37 -12.49 1.66
C ASN A 51 8.23 -12.70 0.64
N VAL A 52 7.07 -13.15 1.08
CA VAL A 52 5.92 -13.42 0.21
C VAL A 52 4.98 -12.23 0.20
N VAL A 53 4.52 -11.85 -0.99
CA VAL A 53 3.50 -10.82 -1.20
C VAL A 53 2.29 -11.46 -1.88
N GLN A 54 1.12 -11.40 -1.27
CA GLN A 54 -0.11 -11.91 -1.87
C GLN A 54 -1.03 -10.76 -2.25
N VAL A 55 -1.64 -10.87 -3.44
CA VAL A 55 -2.59 -9.91 -3.98
C VAL A 55 -3.89 -10.62 -4.33
N GLN A 56 -4.98 -10.22 -3.69
CA GLN A 56 -6.33 -10.68 -3.98
C GLN A 56 -6.93 -9.82 -5.09
N GLN A 57 -7.28 -10.43 -6.22
CA GLN A 57 -7.99 -9.80 -7.33
C GLN A 57 -9.30 -10.54 -7.59
N GLY A 58 -10.40 -9.99 -7.08
CA GLY A 58 -11.69 -10.67 -7.13
C GLY A 58 -11.61 -12.02 -6.42
N MET A 59 -11.81 -13.12 -7.14
CA MET A 59 -11.68 -14.49 -6.59
C MET A 59 -10.28 -15.10 -6.73
N ASN A 60 -9.36 -14.43 -7.42
CA ASN A 60 -8.01 -14.96 -7.67
C ASN A 60 -7.02 -14.44 -6.62
N ASN A 61 -6.06 -15.28 -6.25
CA ASN A 61 -4.92 -14.91 -5.44
C ASN A 61 -3.63 -15.07 -6.24
N ILE A 62 -2.85 -14.00 -6.28
CA ILE A 62 -1.56 -13.95 -6.96
C ILE A 62 -0.49 -13.80 -5.88
N SER A 63 0.45 -14.73 -5.86
CA SER A 63 1.58 -14.71 -4.94
C SER A 63 2.83 -14.30 -5.68
N GLY A 64 3.58 -13.37 -5.12
CA GLY A 64 4.90 -12.97 -5.57
C GLY A 64 5.95 -13.16 -4.49
N THR A 65 7.20 -13.22 -4.91
CA THR A 65 8.36 -13.35 -4.03
C THR A 65 9.18 -12.07 -4.09
N ALA A 66 9.44 -11.48 -2.92
CA ALA A 66 10.25 -10.29 -2.76
C ALA A 66 11.73 -10.64 -2.54
N VAL A 67 12.60 -9.80 -3.10
CA VAL A 67 14.04 -9.76 -2.87
C VAL A 67 14.36 -8.36 -2.36
N PHE A 68 15.10 -8.31 -1.26
CA PHE A 68 15.50 -7.08 -0.57
C PHE A 68 16.99 -6.84 -0.82
N ASN A 69 17.32 -5.72 -1.45
CA ASN A 69 18.70 -5.29 -1.69
C ASN A 69 18.92 -3.96 -0.98
N GLY A 70 20.07 -3.78 -0.33
CA GLY A 70 20.40 -2.48 0.25
C GLY A 70 20.74 -1.46 -0.83
N CYS A 71 20.20 -0.25 -0.72
CA CYS A 71 20.58 0.88 -1.58
C CYS A 71 21.32 2.00 -0.83
N GLY A 72 21.67 1.77 0.44
CA GLY A 72 22.29 2.72 1.37
C GLY A 72 21.98 2.34 2.81
N ASP A 73 22.33 3.19 3.77
CA ASP A 73 22.17 2.90 5.21
C ASP A 73 20.71 2.96 5.71
N LEU A 74 19.80 3.58 4.95
CA LEU A 74 18.41 3.83 5.34
C LEU A 74 17.43 3.54 4.20
N CYS A 75 17.81 2.71 3.24
CA CYS A 75 16.93 2.38 2.13
C CYS A 75 17.11 0.95 1.63
N THR A 76 15.99 0.39 1.18
CA THR A 76 15.90 -0.94 0.61
C THR A 76 15.33 -0.85 -0.80
N GLU A 77 16.10 -1.33 -1.77
CA GLU A 77 15.59 -1.64 -3.09
C GLU A 77 14.86 -2.98 -3.05
N LEU A 78 13.58 -2.96 -3.40
CA LEU A 78 12.72 -4.13 -3.41
C LEU A 78 12.42 -4.56 -4.84
N THR A 79 12.64 -5.83 -5.13
CA THR A 79 12.17 -6.48 -6.35
C THR A 79 11.17 -7.58 -6.01
N ILE A 80 9.92 -7.45 -6.45
CA ILE A 80 8.87 -8.46 -6.25
C ILE A 80 8.54 -9.11 -7.59
N SER A 81 8.75 -10.42 -7.68
CA SER A 81 8.42 -11.22 -8.86
C SER A 81 7.09 -11.91 -8.67
N PHE A 82 6.08 -11.50 -9.42
CA PHE A 82 4.81 -12.21 -9.57
C PHE A 82 4.81 -13.04 -10.87
N PRO A 83 3.88 -14.00 -11.03
CA PRO A 83 3.76 -14.79 -12.26
C PRO A 83 3.50 -13.97 -13.53
N ASP A 84 2.83 -12.82 -13.41
CA ASP A 84 2.40 -11.97 -14.52
C ASP A 84 3.27 -10.71 -14.71
N ARG A 85 4.03 -10.30 -13.69
CA ARG A 85 4.87 -9.09 -13.73
C ARG A 85 5.95 -9.07 -12.66
N THR A 86 6.95 -8.21 -12.88
CA THR A 86 7.95 -7.86 -11.87
C THR A 86 7.77 -6.40 -11.46
N LEU A 87 7.78 -6.15 -10.16
CA LEU A 87 7.73 -4.82 -9.57
C LEU A 87 9.07 -4.49 -8.94
N GLN A 88 9.63 -3.33 -9.24
CA GLN A 88 10.87 -2.84 -8.67
C GLN A 88 10.67 -1.41 -8.17
N PHE A 89 11.04 -1.14 -6.93
CA PHE A 89 10.93 0.18 -6.30
C PHE A 89 11.84 0.29 -5.08
N ILE A 90 12.10 1.52 -4.65
CA ILE A 90 12.91 1.80 -3.46
C ILE A 90 11.98 2.21 -2.33
N VAL A 91 12.29 1.72 -1.13
CA VAL A 91 11.65 2.12 0.11
C VAL A 91 12.69 2.82 0.97
N GLU A 92 12.37 4.02 1.47
CA GLU A 92 13.19 4.77 2.43
C GLU A 92 13.04 4.21 3.85
N ASP A 93 13.30 2.91 3.99
CA ASP A 93 13.31 2.17 5.25
C ASP A 93 14.26 0.96 5.10
N ASP A 94 14.81 0.49 6.22
CA ASP A 94 15.66 -0.70 6.25
C ASP A 94 14.81 -1.95 6.51
N ILE A 95 14.48 -2.68 5.44
CA ILE A 95 13.59 -3.85 5.47
C ILE A 95 14.34 -5.07 4.95
N HIS A 96 14.39 -6.12 5.78
CA HIS A 96 15.02 -7.40 5.44
C HIS A 96 14.02 -8.55 5.32
N GLY A 97 12.72 -8.23 5.40
CA GLY A 97 11.62 -9.19 5.42
C GLY A 97 10.32 -8.57 5.94
N PHE A 98 9.26 -9.38 6.01
CA PHE A 98 7.95 -9.00 6.52
C PHE A 98 7.60 -9.69 7.84
#